data_AF-A0A2J7TMN2-F1
#
_entry.id   AF-A0A2J7TMN2-F1
#
_cell.length_a   1.000
_cell.length_b   1.000
_cell.length_c   1.000
_cell.angle_alpha   90.00
_cell.angle_beta   90.00
_cell.angle_gamma   90.00
#
_symmetry.space_group_name_H-M   'P 1'
#
loop_
_entity.id
_entity.type
_entity.pdbx_description
1 polymer ?
#
loop_
_entity_poly.entity_id
_entity_poly.type
_entity_poly.pdbx_seq_one_letter_code
_entity_poly.pdbx_strand_id
1 'polypeptide(L)'
;MVDQELQTAIRDFDLIGGAAAVDRLVESFYRNMDERPEAQTIRAMHAEDLGSTKAILKLYLGEWLGGPALYSQKRGHPRLRMRHVRFSIGPGERDAWLACMNAALDEVVTEQPLRERLKSAFLKLADWLRNDPENAHDKHH
;
A
#
# COMPACT_ATOMS: atom_id res chain seq x y z
N MET A 1 7.19 -32.54 20.60
CA MET A 1 6.62 -32.26 19.27
C MET A 1 6.66 -30.75 19.13
N VAL A 2 7.79 -30.27 18.60
CA VAL A 2 8.14 -28.90 18.17
C VAL A 2 7.30 -27.72 18.69
N ASP A 3 7.64 -27.21 19.87
CA ASP A 3 7.47 -25.79 20.18
C ASP A 3 8.57 -25.01 19.43
N GLN A 4 8.26 -24.57 18.21
CA GLN A 4 9.13 -23.67 17.45
C GLN A 4 8.93 -22.23 17.95
N GLU A 5 9.91 -21.76 18.74
CA GLU A 5 10.51 -20.42 18.72
C GLU A 5 9.61 -19.25 18.30
N LEU A 6 9.03 -18.56 19.29
CA LEU A 6 8.65 -17.15 19.17
C LEU A 6 9.92 -16.26 19.22
N GLN A 7 10.81 -16.43 18.25
CA GLN A 7 11.76 -15.39 17.89
C GLN A 7 10.92 -14.29 17.22
N THR A 8 10.36 -13.38 18.00
CA THR A 8 9.49 -12.32 17.46
C THR A 8 10.38 -11.34 16.71
N ALA A 9 10.60 -11.57 15.41
CA ALA A 9 11.17 -10.57 14.54
C ALA A 9 10.36 -9.28 14.72
N ILE A 10 11.02 -8.16 15.00
CA ILE A 10 10.34 -6.87 15.15
C ILE A 10 9.60 -6.60 13.83
N ARG A 11 8.29 -6.39 13.94
CA ARG A 11 7.41 -6.25 12.77
C ARG A 11 7.53 -4.84 12.22
N ASP A 12 7.39 -4.69 10.91
CA ASP A 12 7.44 -3.39 10.26
C ASP A 12 6.39 -2.43 10.85
N PHE A 13 5.24 -2.98 11.25
CA PHE A 13 4.20 -2.25 11.97
C PHE A 13 4.72 -1.57 13.23
N ASP A 14 5.49 -2.29 14.05
CA ASP A 14 6.07 -1.73 15.27
C ASP A 14 7.18 -0.73 14.93
N LEU A 15 8.01 -1.04 13.94
CA LEU A 15 9.13 -0.19 13.50
C LEU A 15 8.68 1.17 12.93
N ILE A 16 7.55 1.24 12.22
CA ILE A 16 7.04 2.51 11.71
C ILE A 16 6.39 3.38 12.80
N GLY A 17 6.07 2.82 13.97
CA GLY A 17 5.33 3.49 15.04
C GLY A 17 3.85 3.10 15.16
N GLY A 18 3.48 1.90 14.69
CA GLY A 18 2.18 1.29 14.88
C GLY A 18 1.02 2.00 14.16
N ALA A 19 -0.19 1.85 14.70
CA ALA A 19 -1.42 2.33 14.08
C ALA A 19 -1.40 3.85 13.81
N ALA A 20 -0.84 4.64 14.72
CA ALA A 20 -0.74 6.09 14.55
C ALA A 20 0.13 6.48 13.34
N ALA A 21 1.19 5.71 13.06
CA ALA A 21 2.02 5.93 11.87
C ALA A 21 1.32 5.47 10.59
N VAL A 22 0.58 4.35 10.63
CA VAL A 22 -0.27 3.93 9.50
C VAL A 22 -1.30 5.00 9.15
N ASP A 23 -1.94 5.60 10.17
CA ASP A 23 -2.90 6.68 9.96
C ASP A 23 -2.24 7.87 9.24
N ARG A 24 -1.09 8.34 9.74
CA ARG A 24 -0.34 9.44 9.10
C ARG A 24 0.09 9.09 7.68
N LEU A 25 0.55 7.86 7.45
CA LEU A 25 0.97 7.38 6.13
C LEU A 25 -0.19 7.44 5.13
N VAL A 26 -1.36 6.95 5.51
CA VAL A 26 -2.54 6.97 4.63
C VAL A 26 -3.06 8.38 4.39
N GLU A 27 -3.06 9.25 5.41
CA GLU A 27 -3.45 10.65 5.22
C GLU A 27 -2.48 11.38 4.28
N SER A 28 -1.16 11.22 4.48
CA SER A 28 -0.15 11.82 3.61
C SER A 28 -0.21 11.25 2.18
N PHE A 29 -0.44 9.95 2.02
CA PHE A 29 -0.58 9.31 0.71
C PHE A 29 -1.72 9.94 -0.11
N TYR A 30 -2.91 10.09 0.49
CA TYR A 30 -4.04 10.68 -0.22
C TYR A 30 -3.91 12.20 -0.39
N ARG A 31 -3.28 12.92 0.55
CA ARG A 31 -2.94 14.34 0.35
C ARG A 31 -2.03 14.52 -0.87
N ASN A 32 -0.99 13.68 -0.99
CA ASN A 32 -0.13 13.68 -2.19
C ASN A 32 -0.93 13.36 -3.47
N MET A 33 -1.90 12.45 -3.41
CA MET A 33 -2.75 12.12 -4.55
C MET A 33 -3.69 13.29 -4.95
N ASP A 34 -4.17 14.07 -4.00
CA ASP A 34 -5.00 15.26 -4.25
C ASP A 34 -4.19 16.42 -4.85
N GLU A 35 -2.94 16.60 -4.43
CA GLU A 35 -2.15 17.80 -4.73
C GLU A 35 -1.24 17.66 -5.97
N ARG A 36 -0.82 16.44 -6.31
CA ARG A 36 0.16 16.21 -7.38
C ARG A 36 -0.47 16.23 -8.77
N PRO A 37 0.02 17.08 -9.71
CA PRO A 37 -0.46 17.09 -11.09
C PRO A 37 -0.38 15.71 -11.76
N GLU A 38 0.70 14.97 -11.54
CA GLU A 38 0.91 13.63 -12.08
C GLU A 38 -0.07 12.58 -11.51
N ALA A 39 -0.71 12.85 -10.37
CA ALA A 39 -1.65 11.94 -9.72
C ALA A 39 -3.12 12.21 -10.08
N GLN A 40 -3.42 13.25 -10.86
CA GLN A 40 -4.81 13.62 -11.20
C GLN A 40 -5.59 12.48 -11.85
N THR A 41 -4.94 11.72 -12.75
CA THR A 41 -5.57 10.56 -13.41
C THR A 41 -5.98 9.48 -12.41
N ILE A 42 -5.10 9.10 -11.48
CA ILE A 42 -5.43 8.08 -10.47
C ILE A 42 -6.39 8.63 -9.41
N ARG A 43 -6.36 9.93 -9.14
CA ARG A 43 -7.29 10.58 -8.23
C ARG A 43 -8.73 10.55 -8.75
N ALA A 44 -8.91 10.73 -10.06
CA ALA A 44 -10.20 10.63 -10.72
C ALA A 44 -10.80 9.20 -10.69
N MET A 45 -9.99 8.17 -10.42
CA MET A 45 -10.47 6.79 -10.23
C MET A 45 -11.10 6.55 -8.85
N HIS A 46 -10.94 7.50 -7.93
CA HIS A 46 -11.47 7.44 -6.58
C HIS A 46 -12.71 8.31 -6.44
N ALA A 47 -13.59 7.96 -5.48
CA ALA A 47 -14.69 8.83 -5.11
C ALA A 47 -14.18 10.20 -4.63
N GLU A 48 -15.01 11.25 -4.74
CA GLU A 48 -14.69 12.58 -4.23
C GLU A 48 -14.39 12.52 -2.73
N ASP A 49 -15.27 11.90 -1.94
CA ASP A 49 -15.01 11.57 -0.53
C ASP A 49 -14.17 10.29 -0.40
N LEU A 50 -12.95 10.47 0.13
CA LEU A 50 -11.98 9.41 0.34
C LEU A 50 -12.13 8.69 1.68
N GLY A 51 -13.04 9.10 2.57
CA GLY A 51 -13.12 8.61 3.95
C GLY A 51 -13.21 7.09 4.05
N SER A 52 -14.10 6.46 3.26
CA SER A 52 -14.24 5.00 3.23
C SER A 52 -13.00 4.29 2.68
N THR A 53 -12.39 4.83 1.62
CA THR A 53 -11.19 4.28 0.99
C THR A 53 -9.98 4.36 1.94
N LYS A 54 -9.81 5.50 2.62
CA LYS A 54 -8.78 5.71 3.65
C LYS A 54 -8.93 4.68 4.78
N ALA A 55 -10.13 4.49 5.30
CA ALA A 55 -10.39 3.52 6.36
C ALA A 55 -10.02 2.09 5.94
N ILE A 56 -10.32 1.70 4.70
CA ILE A 56 -9.95 0.38 4.16
C ILE A 56 -8.43 0.26 4.02
N LEU A 57 -7.76 1.29 3.51
CA LEU A 57 -6.30 1.26 3.33
C LEU A 57 -5.56 1.23 4.67
N LYS A 58 -6.04 1.93 5.69
CA LYS A 58 -5.50 1.88 7.07
C LYS A 58 -5.55 0.46 7.65
N LEU A 59 -6.69 -0.20 7.53
CA LEU A 59 -6.83 -1.60 7.95
C LEU A 59 -5.87 -2.51 7.18
N TYR A 60 -5.82 -2.35 5.86
CA TYR A 60 -4.97 -3.16 4.99
C TYR A 60 -3.49 -3.00 5.34
N LEU A 61 -2.99 -1.76 5.43
CA LEU A 61 -1.58 -1.49 5.72
C LEU A 61 -1.20 -1.89 7.15
N GLY A 62 -2.10 -1.68 8.12
CA GLY A 62 -1.88 -2.15 9.49
C GLY A 62 -1.62 -3.65 9.55
N GLU A 63 -2.43 -4.45 8.85
CA GLU A 63 -2.25 -5.90 8.77
C GLU A 63 -1.04 -6.28 7.89
N TRP A 64 -0.88 -5.64 6.74
CA TRP A 64 0.20 -5.94 5.78
C TRP A 64 1.60 -5.71 6.35
N LEU A 65 1.75 -4.73 7.25
CA LEU A 65 3.00 -4.48 7.99
C LEU A 65 3.22 -5.43 9.18
N GLY A 66 2.31 -6.37 9.44
CA GLY A 66 2.38 -7.35 10.53
C GLY A 66 1.60 -6.96 11.80
N GLY A 67 0.81 -5.88 11.76
CA GLY A 67 -0.10 -5.54 12.85
C GLY A 67 -1.27 -6.53 13.01
N PRO A 68 -2.24 -6.23 13.89
CA PRO A 68 -3.40 -7.10 14.09
C PRO A 68 -4.20 -7.32 12.80
N ALA A 69 -4.77 -8.52 12.61
CA ALA A 69 -5.46 -8.95 11.39
C ALA A 69 -6.87 -8.32 11.20
N LEU A 70 -6.98 -7.00 11.39
CA LEU A 70 -8.25 -6.28 11.37
C LEU A 70 -8.85 -6.15 9.97
N TYR A 71 -8.02 -6.18 8.92
CA TYR A 71 -8.52 -6.16 7.55
C TYR A 71 -9.19 -7.48 7.24
N SER A 72 -8.49 -8.59 7.40
CA SER A 72 -9.02 -9.92 7.06
C SER A 72 -10.23 -10.28 7.91
N GLN A 73 -10.27 -9.91 9.19
CA GLN A 73 -11.45 -10.08 10.05
C GLN A 73 -12.69 -9.35 9.50
N LYS A 74 -12.53 -8.12 8.98
CA LYS A 74 -13.66 -7.31 8.48
C LYS A 74 -14.00 -7.57 7.02
N ARG A 75 -13.02 -7.94 6.21
CA ARG A 75 -13.08 -7.87 4.74
C ARG A 75 -12.71 -9.17 4.03
N GLY A 76 -12.32 -10.19 4.79
CA GLY A 76 -11.78 -11.45 4.28
C GLY A 76 -10.49 -11.25 3.49
N HIS A 77 -10.13 -12.27 2.72
CA HIS A 77 -8.90 -12.28 1.93
C HIS A 77 -8.75 -11.00 1.05
N PRO A 78 -7.56 -10.36 1.01
CA PRO A 78 -7.32 -9.13 0.25
C PRO A 78 -7.66 -9.18 -1.23
N ARG A 79 -7.42 -10.33 -1.90
CA ARG A 79 -7.72 -10.57 -3.32
C ARG A 79 -7.44 -9.32 -4.19
N LEU A 80 -6.27 -8.70 -3.98
CA LEU A 80 -6.02 -7.33 -4.42
C LEU A 80 -6.17 -7.17 -5.93
N ARG A 81 -5.56 -8.05 -6.72
CA ARG A 81 -5.66 -8.01 -8.19
C ARG A 81 -7.10 -8.10 -8.68
N MET A 82 -7.92 -9.00 -8.12
CA MET A 82 -9.36 -9.06 -8.43
C MET A 82 -10.10 -7.77 -8.04
N ARG A 83 -9.72 -7.11 -6.94
CA ARG A 83 -10.30 -5.81 -6.55
C ARG A 83 -9.81 -4.64 -7.40
N HIS A 84 -8.70 -4.78 -8.12
CA HIS A 84 -8.11 -3.72 -8.96
C HIS A 84 -8.36 -3.93 -10.47
N VAL A 85 -8.79 -5.12 -10.90
CA VAL A 85 -9.03 -5.46 -12.32
C VAL A 85 -10.06 -4.57 -13.03
N ARG A 86 -10.94 -3.90 -12.28
CA ARG A 86 -11.94 -2.98 -12.83
C ARG A 86 -11.39 -1.62 -13.28
N PHE A 87 -10.13 -1.34 -12.95
CA PHE A 87 -9.44 -0.10 -13.32
C PHE A 87 -8.39 -0.41 -14.38
N SER A 88 -8.18 0.49 -15.33
CA SER A 88 -7.02 0.41 -16.22
C SER A 88 -5.79 0.91 -15.47
N ILE A 89 -4.91 -0.02 -15.09
CA ILE A 89 -3.69 0.28 -14.33
C ILE A 89 -2.49 -0.08 -15.21
N GLY A 90 -1.95 0.92 -15.90
CA GLY A 90 -0.72 0.81 -16.68
C GLY A 90 0.50 1.35 -15.93
N PRO A 91 1.63 1.53 -16.65
CA PRO A 91 2.84 2.10 -16.08
C PRO A 91 2.63 3.50 -15.47
N GLY A 92 1.85 4.36 -16.14
CA GLY A 92 1.59 5.73 -15.69
C GLY A 92 0.82 5.79 -14.37
N GLU A 93 -0.26 5.02 -14.22
CA GLU A 93 -1.02 4.93 -12.97
C GLU A 93 -0.17 4.36 -11.84
N ARG A 94 0.64 3.33 -12.14
CA ARG A 94 1.59 2.71 -11.20
C ARG A 94 2.61 3.73 -10.71
N ASP A 95 3.22 4.49 -11.63
CA ASP A 95 4.25 5.48 -11.30
C ASP A 95 3.67 6.65 -10.49
N ALA A 96 2.48 7.15 -10.86
CA ALA A 96 1.77 8.18 -10.12
C ALA A 96 1.42 7.73 -8.69
N TRP A 97 0.97 6.47 -8.53
CA TRP A 97 0.66 5.89 -7.24
C TRP A 97 1.92 5.77 -6.37
N LEU A 98 3.02 5.29 -6.95
CA LEU A 98 4.30 5.18 -6.27
C LEU A 98 4.89 6.55 -5.90
N ALA A 99 4.72 7.57 -6.74
CA ALA A 99 5.15 8.93 -6.40
C ALA A 99 4.45 9.43 -5.13
N CYS A 100 3.14 9.20 -5.01
CA CYS A 100 2.37 9.55 -3.81
C CYS A 100 2.80 8.75 -2.58
N MET A 101 2.96 7.43 -2.71
CA MET A 101 3.34 6.57 -1.59
C MET A 101 4.78 6.82 -1.13
N ASN A 102 5.71 7.03 -2.05
CA ASN A 102 7.11 7.33 -1.73
C ASN A 102 7.22 8.65 -0.97
N ALA A 103 6.50 9.70 -1.40
CA ALA A 103 6.46 10.97 -0.68
C ALA A 103 5.88 10.83 0.73
N ALA A 104 4.83 10.01 0.89
CA ALA A 104 4.25 9.75 2.20
C ALA A 104 5.20 8.94 3.12
N LEU A 105 5.95 7.99 2.56
CA LEU A 105 6.98 7.26 3.28
C LEU A 105 8.16 8.16 3.68
N ASP A 106 8.56 9.10 2.82
CA ASP A 106 9.61 10.08 3.12
C ASP A 106 9.26 10.97 4.31
N GLU A 107 7.99 11.33 4.45
CA GLU A 107 7.48 12.13 5.57
C GLU A 107 7.30 11.32 6.86
N VAL A 108 6.77 10.10 6.77
CA VAL A 108 6.31 9.35 7.96
C VAL A 108 7.36 8.40 8.52
N VAL A 109 8.23 7.85 7.67
CA VAL A 109 9.23 6.86 8.06
C VAL A 109 10.61 7.51 8.15
N THR A 110 11.05 7.77 9.38
CA THR A 110 12.33 8.46 9.66
C THR A 110 13.53 7.55 9.42
N GLU A 111 13.41 6.27 9.76
CA GLU A 111 14.47 5.28 9.61
C GLU A 111 14.70 4.93 8.14
N GLN A 112 15.81 5.43 7.57
CA GLN A 112 16.12 5.27 6.15
C GLN A 112 16.14 3.80 5.70
N PRO A 113 16.75 2.83 6.42
CA PRO A 113 16.75 1.44 5.98
C PRO A 113 15.34 0.82 5.91
N LEU A 114 14.47 1.17 6.87
CA LEU A 114 13.07 0.73 6.86
C LEU A 114 12.32 1.35 5.68
N ARG A 115 12.48 2.66 5.49
CA ARG A 115 11.85 3.38 4.39
C ARG A 115 12.20 2.80 3.03
N GLU A 116 13.48 2.57 2.74
CA GLU A 116 13.90 2.01 1.45
C GLU A 116 13.38 0.59 1.23
N ARG A 117 13.33 -0.22 2.28
CA ARG A 117 12.73 -1.55 2.23
C ARG A 117 11.23 -1.48 1.92
N LEU A 118 10.49 -0.57 2.55
CA LEU A 118 9.07 -0.36 2.28
C LEU A 118 8.83 0.15 0.86
N LYS A 119 9.63 1.12 0.38
CA LYS A 119 9.58 1.60 -1.01
C LYS A 119 9.77 0.45 -2.00
N SER A 120 10.76 -0.43 -1.77
CA SER A 120 10.97 -1.62 -2.60
C SER A 120 9.79 -2.60 -2.57
N ALA A 121 9.19 -2.81 -1.39
CA ALA A 121 8.04 -3.69 -1.24
C ALA A 121 6.79 -3.13 -1.97
N PHE A 122 6.54 -1.83 -1.85
CA PHE A 122 5.44 -1.17 -2.55
C PHE A 122 5.64 -1.14 -4.07
N LEU A 123 6.88 -0.93 -4.55
CA LEU A 123 7.20 -1.04 -5.97
C LEU A 123 6.79 -2.41 -6.52
N LYS A 124 7.22 -3.50 -5.87
CA LYS A 124 6.88 -4.87 -6.27
C LYS A 124 5.36 -5.10 -6.27
N LEU A 125 4.66 -4.61 -5.24
CA LEU A 125 3.21 -4.74 -5.14
C LEU A 125 2.50 -3.96 -6.26
N ALA A 126 2.91 -2.73 -6.51
CA ALA A 126 2.30 -1.86 -7.52
C ALA A 126 2.55 -2.39 -8.94
N ASP A 127 3.76 -2.89 -9.23
CA ASP A 127 4.06 -3.58 -10.49
C ASP A 127 3.19 -4.82 -10.68
N TRP A 128 3.01 -5.62 -9.62
CA TRP A 128 2.14 -6.80 -9.67
C TRP A 128 0.65 -6.45 -9.86
N LEU A 129 0.21 -5.26 -9.47
CA LEU A 129 -1.18 -4.81 -9.61
C LEU A 129 -1.52 -4.26 -10.99
N ARG A 130 -0.51 -3.93 -11.82
CA ARG A 130 -0.73 -3.54 -13.22
C ARG A 130 -1.56 -4.59 -13.94
N ASN A 131 -2.43 -4.15 -14.84
CA ASN A 131 -3.29 -5.03 -15.62
C ASN A 131 -3.34 -4.64 -17.10
N ASP A 132 -2.30 -3.94 -17.54
CA ASP A 132 -2.02 -3.70 -18.95
C ASP A 132 -1.42 -4.95 -19.65
N PRO A 133 -1.59 -5.08 -20.98
CA PRO A 133 -1.07 -6.23 -21.74
C PRO A 133 0.46 -6.42 -21.66
N GLU A 134 1.21 -5.40 -21.25
CA GLU A 134 2.67 -5.47 -21.15
C GLU A 134 3.16 -5.92 -19.77
N ASN A 135 2.26 -6.15 -18.81
CA ASN A 135 2.66 -6.62 -17.49
C ASN A 135 3.36 -7.98 -17.57
N ALA A 136 4.63 -8.02 -17.18
CA ALA A 136 5.45 -9.22 -17.17
C ALA A 136 4.86 -10.36 -16.32
N HIS A 137 4.12 -10.04 -15.26
CA HIS A 137 3.44 -11.05 -14.44
C HIS A 137 2.43 -11.87 -15.25
N ASP A 138 1.75 -11.25 -16.21
CA ASP A 138 0.68 -11.88 -16.99
C ASP A 138 1.20 -12.64 -18.21
N LYS A 139 2.46 -12.42 -18.60
CA LYS A 139 3.11 -13.14 -19.71
C LYS A 139 3.55 -14.56 -19.32
N HIS A 140 3.45 -14.92 -18.04
CA HIS A 140 3.91 -16.20 -17.50
C HIS A 140 2.79 -17.07 -16.90
N HIS A 141 1.52 -16.73 -17.15
CA HIS A 141 0.35 -17.46 -16.66
C HIS A 141 -0.56 -17.91 -17.80
#